data_AF-A0A7E4V0X9-F1
#
_entry.id   AF-A0A7E4V0X9-F1
#
_cell.length_a   1.000
_cell.length_b   1.000
_cell.length_c   1.000
_cell.angle_alpha   90.00
_cell.angle_beta   90.00
_cell.angle_gamma   90.00
#
_symmetry.space_group_name_H-M   'P 1'
#
loop_
_entity.id
_entity.type
_entity.pdbx_description
1 polymer ?
#
loop_
_entity_poly.entity_id
_entity_poly.type
_entity_poly.pdbx_seq_one_letter_code
_entity_poly.pdbx_strand_id
1 'polypeptide(L)'
;MEQHTFPDMILFCFTTLATIGYGNISPTTKPARLFCIAYATLGIPLCVLMLGNLGKHLAKAYWMVKVCLGRVVHRPCGEANLPLKIILLLYFIVFMFGCLLYPPEQASKDFTLQNLYFSVISFSTVGFGDESPPLGSSWWHFLTMYVYLSCGMILSTMLFSDLYSKLRRVDKIGTRVRGAQDVVVWFGNKPMKVSQLLQMVAKEFEVKPGQMHSLLHGLDDLLQEAAIEIERKSSTDTDSNASATTIEGA
;
A
#
# COMPACT_ATOMS: atom_id res chain seq x y z
N MET A 1 -32.87 4.01 -28.29
CA MET A 1 -32.23 4.26 -26.99
C MET A 1 -31.88 2.89 -26.47
N GLU A 2 -30.59 2.56 -26.32
CA GLU A 2 -30.23 1.33 -25.62
C GLU A 2 -30.84 1.38 -24.23
N GLN A 3 -31.70 0.41 -23.94
CA GLN A 3 -32.40 0.35 -22.68
C GLN A 3 -31.45 -0.33 -21.69
N HIS A 4 -30.67 0.47 -20.96
CA HIS A 4 -29.79 -0.05 -19.92
C HIS A 4 -30.62 -0.73 -18.83
N THR A 5 -30.18 -1.91 -18.43
CA THR A 5 -30.84 -2.72 -17.40
C THR A 5 -30.51 -2.14 -16.03
N PHE A 6 -31.36 -2.41 -15.03
CA PHE A 6 -31.14 -1.97 -13.65
C PHE A 6 -29.77 -2.38 -13.06
N PRO A 7 -29.24 -3.61 -13.27
CA PRO A 7 -27.90 -3.99 -12.84
C PRO A 7 -26.79 -3.13 -13.47
N ASP A 8 -26.95 -2.73 -14.73
CA ASP A 8 -25.97 -1.92 -15.45
C ASP A 8 -25.87 -0.52 -14.81
N MET A 9 -26.99 0.02 -14.34
CA MET A 9 -27.02 1.30 -13.60
C MET A 9 -26.34 1.20 -12.23
N ILE A 10 -26.49 0.09 -11.51
CA ILE A 10 -25.79 -0.11 -10.24
C ILE A 10 -24.28 -0.22 -10.49
N LEU A 11 -23.88 -0.95 -11.54
CA LEU A 11 -22.48 -1.06 -11.93
C LEU A 11 -21.92 0.31 -12.35
N PHE A 12 -22.68 1.13 -13.09
CA PHE A 12 -22.30 2.50 -13.42
C PHE A 12 -22.07 3.34 -12.15
N CYS A 13 -22.99 3.31 -11.18
CA CYS A 13 -22.83 4.00 -9.91
C CYS A 13 -21.57 3.54 -9.16
N PHE A 14 -21.38 2.23 -9.04
CA PHE A 14 -20.22 1.64 -8.37
C PHE A 14 -18.90 2.03 -9.05
N THR A 15 -18.79 1.86 -10.37
CA THR A 15 -17.58 2.17 -11.15
C THR A 15 -17.28 3.67 -11.17
N THR A 16 -18.30 4.53 -11.06
CA THR A 16 -18.13 5.98 -10.91
C THR A 16 -17.55 6.32 -9.53
N LEU A 17 -18.08 5.73 -8.45
CA LEU A 17 -17.53 5.94 -7.09
C LEU A 17 -16.12 5.37 -6.93
N ALA A 18 -15.89 4.20 -7.52
CA ALA A 18 -14.59 3.54 -7.56
C ALA A 18 -13.60 4.23 -8.51
N THR A 19 -14.00 5.31 -9.19
CA THR A 19 -13.18 6.06 -10.14
C THR A 19 -12.63 5.23 -11.30
N ILE A 20 -13.25 4.08 -11.61
CA ILE A 20 -12.92 3.25 -12.77
C ILE A 20 -13.50 3.88 -14.04
N GLY A 21 -14.82 4.14 -14.03
CA GLY A 21 -15.50 4.90 -15.08
C GLY A 21 -15.29 4.40 -16.52
N TYR A 22 -15.67 3.16 -16.85
CA TYR A 22 -15.54 2.58 -18.21
C TYR A 22 -16.20 3.40 -19.34
N GLY A 23 -17.06 4.37 -19.04
CA GLY A 23 -17.63 5.26 -20.06
C GLY A 23 -18.70 4.66 -20.97
N ASN A 24 -18.91 3.34 -20.97
CA ASN A 24 -19.97 2.66 -21.73
C ASN A 24 -21.38 3.23 -21.42
N ILE A 25 -21.63 3.55 -20.14
CA ILE A 25 -22.84 4.27 -19.71
C ILE A 25 -22.41 5.64 -19.22
N SER A 26 -23.02 6.70 -19.78
CA SER A 26 -22.66 8.08 -19.47
C SER A 26 -23.88 9.02 -19.47
N PRO A 27 -23.97 9.98 -18.54
CA PRO A 27 -25.08 10.93 -18.50
C PRO A 27 -25.02 11.93 -19.66
N THR A 28 -26.00 11.87 -20.55
CA THR A 28 -26.09 12.76 -21.72
C THR A 28 -26.85 14.05 -21.43
N THR A 29 -27.78 14.04 -20.48
CA THR A 29 -28.64 15.20 -20.16
C THR A 29 -27.96 16.16 -19.17
N LYS A 30 -28.24 17.47 -19.32
CA LYS A 30 -27.73 18.53 -18.41
C LYS A 30 -28.00 18.23 -16.91
N PRO A 31 -29.24 17.91 -16.48
CA PRO A 31 -29.49 17.62 -15.07
C PRO A 31 -28.79 16.35 -14.59
N ALA A 32 -28.68 15.30 -15.41
CA ALA A 32 -27.98 14.07 -15.02
C ALA A 32 -26.48 14.30 -14.83
N ARG A 33 -25.85 15.15 -15.66
CA ARG A 33 -24.45 15.55 -15.48
C ARG A 33 -24.23 16.33 -14.18
N LEU A 34 -25.12 17.27 -13.86
CA LEU A 34 -25.04 18.04 -12.62
C LEU A 34 -25.17 17.13 -11.38
N PHE A 35 -26.09 16.17 -11.42
CA PHE A 35 -26.22 15.15 -10.38
C PHE A 35 -24.96 14.29 -10.26
N CYS A 36 -24.40 13.83 -11.39
CA CYS A 36 -23.18 13.02 -11.41
C CYS A 36 -21.99 13.75 -10.79
N ILE A 37 -21.84 15.05 -11.04
CA ILE A 37 -20.80 15.89 -10.41
C ILE A 37 -20.95 15.91 -8.89
N ALA A 38 -22.17 16.18 -8.39
CA ALA A 38 -22.44 16.20 -6.95
C ALA A 38 -22.20 14.81 -6.31
N TYR A 39 -22.63 13.75 -7.00
CA TYR A 39 -22.44 12.36 -6.59
C TYR A 39 -20.96 11.98 -6.48
N ALA A 40 -20.14 12.28 -7.50
CA ALA A 40 -18.72 11.99 -7.50
C ALA A 40 -17.97 12.79 -6.41
N THR A 41 -18.30 14.06 -6.24
CA THR A 41 -17.63 14.95 -5.27
C THR A 41 -17.77 14.45 -3.83
N LEU A 42 -18.96 13.99 -3.44
CA LEU A 42 -19.19 13.44 -2.10
C LEU A 42 -18.81 11.96 -1.99
N GLY A 43 -18.99 11.22 -3.08
CA GLY A 43 -18.86 9.78 -3.11
C GLY A 43 -17.41 9.28 -3.18
N ILE A 44 -16.54 9.93 -3.95
CA ILE A 44 -15.14 9.51 -4.10
C ILE A 44 -14.37 9.57 -2.77
N PRO A 45 -14.41 10.68 -1.99
CA PRO A 45 -13.76 10.73 -0.68
C PRO A 45 -14.28 9.63 0.27
N LEU A 46 -15.60 9.40 0.27
CA LEU A 46 -16.21 8.34 1.06
C LEU A 46 -15.74 6.96 0.60
N CYS A 47 -15.62 6.73 -0.71
CA CYS A 47 -15.14 5.47 -1.29
C CYS A 47 -13.70 5.19 -0.86
N VAL A 48 -12.80 6.17 -0.95
CA VAL A 48 -11.39 6.03 -0.52
C VAL A 48 -11.30 5.69 0.97
N LEU A 49 -12.10 6.35 1.83
CA LEU A 49 -12.16 6.03 3.25
C LEU A 49 -12.67 4.61 3.51
N MET A 50 -13.71 4.18 2.77
CA MET A 50 -14.25 2.83 2.87
C MET A 50 -13.25 1.77 2.45
N LEU A 51 -12.54 1.97 1.32
CA LEU A 51 -11.49 1.06 0.85
C LEU A 51 -10.35 0.93 1.87
N GLY A 52 -9.93 2.04 2.48
CA GLY A 52 -8.92 2.03 3.54
C GLY A 52 -9.35 1.21 4.77
N ASN A 53 -10.59 1.39 5.22
CA ASN A 53 -11.13 0.65 6.36
C ASN A 53 -11.34 -0.84 6.03
N LEU A 54 -11.83 -1.17 4.83
CA LEU A 54 -12.01 -2.54 4.36
C LEU A 54 -10.68 -3.28 4.28
N GLY A 55 -9.63 -2.63 3.80
CA GLY A 55 -8.30 -3.23 3.78
C GLY A 55 -7.73 -3.51 5.17
N LYS A 56 -7.97 -2.62 6.15
CA LYS A 56 -7.62 -2.88 7.56
C LYS A 56 -8.41 -4.07 8.13
N HIS A 57 -9.68 -4.21 7.78
CA HIS A 57 -10.47 -5.39 8.16
C HIS A 57 -9.95 -6.66 7.51
N LEU A 58 -9.58 -6.62 6.23
CA LEU A 58 -8.97 -7.75 5.52
C LEU A 58 -7.66 -8.17 6.18
N ALA A 59 -6.85 -7.20 6.62
CA ALA A 59 -5.62 -7.49 7.35
C ALA A 59 -5.87 -8.14 8.71
N LYS A 60 -6.82 -7.61 9.48
CA LYS A 60 -7.23 -8.24 10.75
C LYS A 60 -7.80 -9.64 10.53
N ALA A 61 -8.60 -9.85 9.50
CA ALA A 61 -9.18 -11.15 9.16
C ALA A 61 -8.09 -12.17 8.81
N TYR A 62 -7.11 -11.78 8.00
CA TYR A 62 -5.94 -12.62 7.70
C TYR A 62 -5.18 -13.04 8.97
N TRP A 63 -4.90 -12.09 9.86
CA TRP A 63 -4.24 -12.38 11.14
C TRP A 63 -5.09 -13.28 12.03
N MET A 64 -6.40 -13.05 12.07
CA MET A 64 -7.35 -13.89 12.81
C MET A 64 -7.35 -15.32 12.28
N VAL A 65 -7.38 -15.51 10.96
CA VAL A 65 -7.30 -16.84 10.33
C VAL A 65 -5.98 -17.54 10.68
N LYS A 66 -4.85 -16.82 10.67
CA LYS A 66 -3.55 -17.39 11.09
C LYS A 66 -3.52 -17.84 12.55
N VAL A 67 -4.17 -17.08 13.43
CA VAL A 67 -4.33 -17.44 14.85
C VAL A 67 -5.25 -18.66 15.01
N CYS A 68 -6.39 -18.69 14.31
CA CYS A 68 -7.30 -19.84 14.30
C CYS A 68 -6.65 -21.11 13.75
N LEU A 69 -5.72 -20.98 12.80
CA LEU A 69 -4.92 -22.08 12.25
C LEU A 69 -3.79 -22.55 13.19
N GLY A 70 -3.64 -21.95 14.38
CA GLY A 70 -2.58 -22.29 15.34
C GLY A 70 -1.17 -21.94 14.87
N ARG A 71 -1.02 -21.20 13.77
CA ARG A 71 0.29 -20.88 13.18
C ARG A 71 0.98 -19.68 13.83
N VAL A 72 0.23 -18.86 14.58
CA VAL A 72 0.76 -17.69 15.29
C VAL A 72 -0.03 -17.50 16.59
N VAL A 73 0.67 -17.44 17.72
CA VAL A 73 0.07 -17.22 19.06
C VAL A 73 0.04 -15.73 19.44
N HIS A 74 0.91 -14.90 18.87
CA HIS A 74 0.99 -13.48 19.21
C HIS A 74 0.24 -12.58 18.22
N ARG A 75 -0.68 -11.75 18.72
CA ARG A 75 -1.28 -10.68 17.90
C ARG A 75 -0.22 -9.60 17.66
N PRO A 76 0.02 -9.14 16.42
CA PRO A 76 0.87 -7.97 16.22
C PRO A 76 0.22 -6.79 16.95
N CYS A 77 0.87 -6.34 18.02
CA CYS A 77 0.47 -5.15 18.75
C CYS A 77 0.96 -3.94 17.94
N GLY A 78 0.21 -3.56 16.91
CA GLY A 78 0.58 -2.49 15.97
C GLY A 78 -0.34 -2.42 14.75
N GLU A 79 -0.05 -1.49 13.82
CA GLU A 79 -0.73 -1.40 12.52
C GLU A 79 -0.54 -2.73 11.76
N ALA A 80 -1.56 -3.59 11.76
CA ALA A 80 -1.51 -4.91 11.13
C ALA A 80 -1.43 -4.75 9.59
N ASN A 81 -0.21 -4.80 9.05
CA ASN A 81 0.04 -4.80 7.61
C ASN A 81 0.12 -6.23 7.09
N LEU A 82 -0.45 -6.48 5.91
CA LEU A 82 -0.26 -7.76 5.22
C LEU A 82 1.13 -7.80 4.58
N PRO A 83 1.88 -8.90 4.68
CA PRO A 83 3.13 -9.03 3.94
C PRO A 83 2.83 -9.04 2.43
N LEU A 84 3.62 -8.32 1.64
CA LEU A 84 3.43 -8.16 0.19
C LEU A 84 3.24 -9.47 -0.56
N LYS A 85 3.97 -10.54 -0.19
CA LYS A 85 3.85 -11.87 -0.80
C LYS A 85 2.41 -12.40 -0.77
N ILE A 86 1.66 -12.07 0.29
CA ILE A 86 0.28 -12.53 0.49
C ILE A 86 -0.71 -11.69 -0.30
N ILE A 87 -0.46 -10.38 -0.39
CA ILE A 87 -1.24 -9.50 -1.27
C ILE A 87 -1.11 -9.98 -2.71
N LEU A 88 0.12 -10.26 -3.18
CA LEU A 88 0.36 -10.81 -4.51
C LEU A 88 -0.29 -12.18 -4.71
N LEU A 89 -0.21 -13.08 -3.72
CA LEU A 89 -0.88 -14.37 -3.78
C LEU A 89 -2.40 -14.22 -3.90
N LEU A 90 -3.00 -13.33 -3.10
CA LEU A 90 -4.44 -13.07 -3.13
C LEU A 90 -4.87 -12.43 -4.46
N TYR A 91 -4.05 -11.56 -5.03
CA TYR A 91 -4.25 -11.00 -6.37
C TYR A 91 -4.22 -12.08 -7.45
N PHE A 92 -3.30 -13.04 -7.35
CA PHE A 92 -3.24 -14.20 -8.24
C PHE A 92 -4.49 -15.09 -8.11
N ILE A 93 -4.98 -15.32 -6.89
CA ILE A 93 -6.22 -16.09 -6.66
C ILE A 93 -7.43 -15.37 -7.27
N VAL A 94 -7.55 -14.05 -7.08
CA VAL A 94 -8.62 -13.24 -7.68
C VAL A 94 -8.53 -13.27 -9.21
N PHE A 95 -7.33 -13.21 -9.78
CA PHE A 95 -7.12 -13.34 -11.22
C PHE A 95 -7.58 -14.70 -11.76
N MET A 96 -7.18 -15.80 -11.10
CA MET A 96 -7.62 -17.16 -11.46
C MET A 96 -9.14 -17.30 -11.37
N PHE A 97 -9.77 -16.69 -10.36
CA PHE A 97 -11.23 -16.64 -10.25
C PHE A 97 -11.85 -15.81 -11.38
N GLY A 98 -11.25 -14.68 -11.76
CA GLY A 98 -11.65 -13.88 -12.92
C GLY A 98 -11.67 -14.72 -14.20
N CYS A 99 -10.60 -15.46 -14.49
CA CYS A 99 -10.55 -16.36 -15.66
C CYS A 99 -11.65 -17.43 -15.67
N LEU A 100 -12.16 -17.85 -14.51
CA LEU A 100 -13.26 -18.81 -14.42
C LEU A 100 -14.63 -18.18 -14.72
N LEU A 101 -14.81 -16.89 -14.45
CA LEU A 101 -16.05 -16.16 -14.68
C LEU A 101 -16.31 -15.83 -16.15
N TYR A 102 -15.26 -15.79 -16.96
CA TYR A 102 -15.32 -15.56 -18.40
C TYR A 102 -15.04 -16.90 -19.12
N PRO A 103 -16.05 -17.80 -19.21
CA PRO A 103 -15.83 -19.09 -19.84
C PRO A 103 -15.36 -18.91 -21.29
N PRO A 104 -14.45 -19.78 -21.75
CA PRO A 104 -13.78 -19.66 -23.05
C PRO A 104 -14.70 -19.86 -24.26
N GLU A 105 -16.00 -20.05 -24.06
CA GLU A 105 -16.97 -20.36 -25.10
C GLU A 105 -17.18 -19.20 -26.11
N GLN A 106 -16.67 -18.00 -25.79
CA GLN A 106 -16.62 -16.84 -26.68
C GLN A 106 -15.19 -16.29 -26.89
N ALA A 107 -14.14 -17.07 -26.60
CA ALA A 107 -12.78 -16.53 -26.54
C ALA A 107 -11.93 -16.87 -27.78
N SER A 108 -11.50 -15.82 -28.48
CA SER A 108 -10.36 -15.85 -29.39
C SER A 108 -9.06 -16.34 -28.71
N LYS A 109 -8.03 -16.64 -29.50
CA LYS A 109 -6.75 -17.29 -29.10
C LYS A 109 -5.99 -16.68 -27.89
N ASP A 110 -6.35 -15.50 -27.40
CA ASP A 110 -5.64 -14.76 -26.33
C ASP A 110 -6.47 -14.53 -25.04
N PHE A 111 -7.33 -15.49 -24.66
CA PHE A 111 -8.26 -15.34 -23.52
C PHE A 111 -7.60 -14.93 -22.19
N THR A 112 -6.41 -15.45 -21.87
CA THR A 112 -5.71 -15.14 -20.62
C THR A 112 -5.22 -13.70 -20.59
N LEU A 113 -4.76 -13.19 -21.74
CA LEU A 113 -4.20 -11.85 -21.85
C LEU A 113 -5.32 -10.80 -21.77
N GLN A 114 -6.46 -11.03 -22.41
CA GLN A 114 -7.64 -10.16 -22.30
C GLN A 114 -8.15 -10.10 -20.86
N ASN A 115 -8.34 -11.25 -20.21
CA ASN A 115 -8.76 -11.28 -18.80
C ASN A 115 -7.75 -10.59 -17.87
N LEU A 116 -6.44 -10.75 -18.11
CA LEU A 116 -5.40 -10.09 -17.32
C LEU A 116 -5.41 -8.58 -17.57
N TYR A 117 -5.52 -8.19 -18.82
CA TYR A 117 -5.63 -6.81 -19.25
C TYR A 117 -6.83 -6.14 -18.57
N PHE A 118 -8.03 -6.71 -18.71
CA PHE A 118 -9.23 -6.24 -18.02
C PHE A 118 -9.01 -6.15 -16.51
N SER A 119 -8.49 -7.20 -15.86
CA SER A 119 -8.24 -7.22 -14.40
C SER A 119 -7.34 -6.05 -13.97
N VAL A 120 -6.21 -5.87 -14.65
CA VAL A 120 -5.20 -4.86 -14.31
C VAL A 120 -5.74 -3.46 -14.56
N ILE A 121 -6.36 -3.20 -15.72
CA ILE A 121 -6.92 -1.89 -16.07
C ILE A 121 -8.09 -1.51 -15.14
N SER A 122 -8.89 -2.49 -14.72
CA SER A 122 -10.02 -2.27 -13.81
C SER A 122 -9.55 -1.99 -12.39
N PHE A 123 -8.66 -2.83 -11.84
CA PHE A 123 -8.21 -2.72 -10.44
C PHE A 123 -7.25 -1.54 -10.21
N SER A 124 -6.55 -1.11 -11.25
CA SER A 124 -5.74 0.12 -11.23
C SER A 124 -6.58 1.38 -11.39
N THR A 125 -7.91 1.27 -11.52
CA THR A 125 -8.83 2.40 -11.75
C THR A 125 -8.54 3.19 -13.04
N VAL A 126 -7.87 2.56 -14.02
CA VAL A 126 -7.63 3.19 -15.33
C VAL A 126 -8.89 3.15 -16.19
N GLY A 127 -9.53 1.98 -16.25
CA GLY A 127 -10.88 1.81 -16.81
C GLY A 127 -11.06 2.30 -18.25
N PHE A 128 -10.21 1.88 -19.19
CA PHE A 128 -10.31 2.30 -20.60
C PHE A 128 -11.69 2.06 -21.24
N GLY A 129 -12.41 1.02 -20.79
CA GLY A 129 -13.78 0.75 -21.22
C GLY A 129 -13.91 0.06 -22.57
N ASP A 130 -12.79 -0.35 -23.15
CA ASP A 130 -12.70 -1.22 -24.32
C ASP A 130 -13.20 -2.63 -24.03
N GLU A 131 -12.88 -3.15 -22.85
CA GLU A 131 -13.48 -4.35 -22.28
C GLU A 131 -14.32 -3.95 -21.06
N SER A 132 -15.58 -4.36 -21.05
CA SER A 132 -16.50 -4.12 -19.93
C SER A 132 -17.11 -5.44 -19.46
N PRO A 133 -17.45 -5.57 -18.18
CA PRO A 133 -17.93 -6.83 -17.64
C PRO A 133 -19.23 -7.25 -18.35
N PRO A 134 -19.33 -8.47 -18.88
CA PRO A 134 -20.52 -8.99 -19.51
C PRO A 134 -21.57 -9.14 -18.42
N LEU A 135 -22.52 -8.21 -18.43
CA LEU A 135 -23.72 -8.28 -17.61
C LEU A 135 -24.61 -9.37 -18.24
N GLY A 136 -24.28 -10.63 -17.94
CA GLY A 136 -25.08 -11.76 -18.38
C GLY A 136 -26.52 -11.63 -17.88
N SER A 137 -27.47 -12.31 -18.51
CA SER A 137 -28.91 -12.22 -18.21
C SER A 137 -29.29 -12.58 -16.76
N SER A 138 -28.37 -13.17 -15.98
CA SER A 138 -28.60 -13.63 -14.62
C SER A 138 -27.97 -12.72 -13.58
N TRP A 139 -28.73 -12.41 -12.53
CA TRP A 139 -28.31 -11.57 -11.39
C TRP A 139 -27.04 -12.08 -10.68
N TRP A 140 -26.77 -13.39 -10.73
CA TRP A 140 -25.58 -14.02 -10.19
C TRP A 140 -24.28 -13.57 -10.86
N HIS A 141 -24.29 -13.33 -12.17
CA HIS A 141 -23.11 -12.82 -12.88
C HIS A 141 -22.81 -11.38 -12.47
N PHE A 142 -23.85 -10.54 -12.37
CA PHE A 142 -23.73 -9.19 -11.85
C PHE A 142 -23.14 -9.16 -10.43
N LEU A 143 -23.70 -9.97 -9.52
CA LEU A 143 -23.22 -10.02 -8.13
C LEU A 143 -21.76 -10.48 -8.07
N THR A 144 -21.41 -11.51 -8.84
CA THR A 144 -20.05 -12.03 -8.87
C THR A 144 -19.06 -11.02 -9.43
N MET A 145 -19.44 -10.25 -10.46
CA MET A 145 -18.63 -9.16 -11.01
C MET A 145 -18.45 -8.01 -10.03
N TYR A 146 -19.51 -7.63 -9.30
CA TYR A 146 -19.45 -6.61 -8.26
C TYR A 146 -18.48 -7.00 -7.13
N VAL A 147 -18.55 -8.26 -6.67
CA VAL A 147 -17.64 -8.80 -5.65
C VAL A 147 -16.20 -8.89 -6.19
N TYR A 148 -16.03 -9.32 -7.44
CA TYR A 148 -14.72 -9.40 -8.09
C TYR A 148 -14.05 -8.02 -8.19
N LEU A 149 -14.75 -7.01 -8.69
CA LEU A 149 -14.22 -5.64 -8.80
C LEU A 149 -13.94 -5.03 -7.43
N SER A 150 -14.84 -5.18 -6.46
CA SER A 150 -14.62 -4.65 -5.11
C SER A 150 -13.44 -5.32 -4.40
N CYS A 151 -13.27 -6.64 -4.53
CA CYS A 151 -12.12 -7.35 -3.98
C CYS A 151 -10.81 -6.89 -4.62
N GLY A 152 -10.75 -6.78 -5.95
CA GLY A 152 -9.58 -6.30 -6.67
C GLY A 152 -9.19 -4.87 -6.30
N MET A 153 -10.16 -3.98 -6.11
CA MET A 153 -9.96 -2.60 -5.65
C MET A 153 -9.40 -2.51 -4.22
N ILE A 154 -9.87 -3.37 -3.31
CA ILE A 154 -9.33 -3.44 -1.95
C ILE A 154 -7.87 -3.91 -2.01
N LEU A 155 -7.57 -4.89 -2.87
CA LEU A 155 -6.21 -5.42 -3.03
C LEU A 155 -5.26 -4.41 -3.67
N SER A 156 -5.69 -3.69 -4.70
CA SER A 156 -4.87 -2.65 -5.33
C SER A 156 -4.57 -1.52 -4.34
N THR A 157 -5.55 -1.09 -3.55
CA THR A 157 -5.36 -0.09 -2.48
C THR A 157 -4.32 -0.56 -1.45
N MET A 158 -4.39 -1.82 -1.01
CA MET A 158 -3.44 -2.41 -0.07
C MET A 158 -2.03 -2.53 -0.67
N LEU A 159 -1.94 -2.90 -1.96
CA LEU A 159 -0.68 -2.97 -2.70
C LEU A 159 -0.01 -1.60 -2.78
N PHE A 160 -0.76 -0.56 -3.13
CA PHE A 160 -0.24 0.82 -3.18
C PHE A 160 0.23 1.30 -1.81
N SER A 161 -0.50 1.00 -0.73
CA SER A 161 -0.09 1.36 0.64
C SER A 161 1.25 0.72 1.02
N ASP A 162 1.43 -0.58 0.76
CA ASP A 162 2.67 -1.29 1.06
C ASP A 162 3.82 -0.80 0.16
N LEU A 163 3.59 -0.63 -1.14
CA LEU A 163 4.57 -0.10 -2.08
C LEU A 163 5.03 1.30 -1.66
N TYR A 164 4.10 2.17 -1.30
CA TYR A 164 4.40 3.52 -0.82
C TYR A 164 5.18 3.51 0.49
N SER A 165 4.91 2.56 1.39
CA SER A 165 5.70 2.39 2.62
C SER A 165 7.16 2.01 2.32
N LYS A 166 7.39 1.16 1.31
CA LYS A 166 8.73 0.75 0.87
C LYS A 166 9.46 1.84 0.13
N LEU A 167 8.78 2.54 -0.78
CA LEU A 167 9.35 3.69 -1.49
C LEU A 167 9.83 4.77 -0.51
N ARG A 168 9.05 5.06 0.55
CA ARG A 168 9.49 5.98 1.62
C ARG A 168 10.68 5.48 2.43
N ARG A 169 10.87 4.16 2.57
CA ARG A 169 12.09 3.60 3.21
C ARG A 169 13.31 3.81 2.31
N VAL A 170 13.16 3.65 1.00
CA VAL A 170 14.23 3.91 0.03
C VAL A 170 14.66 5.38 0.04
N ASP A 171 13.69 6.30 0.17
CA ASP A 171 14.00 7.74 0.30
C ASP A 171 14.82 8.04 1.58
N LYS A 172 14.48 7.40 2.70
CA LYS A 172 15.26 7.51 3.95
C LYS A 172 16.66 6.89 3.88
N ILE A 173 16.83 5.81 3.12
CA ILE A 173 18.14 5.19 2.85
C ILE A 173 19.07 6.14 2.08
N GLY A 174 18.50 7.04 1.26
CA GLY A 174 19.27 8.03 0.50
C GLY A 174 19.73 9.23 1.32
N THR A 175 19.07 9.56 2.43
CA THR A 175 19.48 10.65 3.32
C THR A 175 20.57 10.17 4.28
N ARG A 176 21.85 10.26 3.86
CA ARG A 176 23.00 10.14 4.78
C ARG A 176 22.78 11.10 5.94
N VAL A 177 22.81 10.61 7.17
CA VAL A 177 22.77 11.44 8.38
C VAL A 177 23.98 12.38 8.31
N ARG A 178 23.75 13.62 7.86
CA ARG A 178 24.76 14.68 7.80
C ARG A 178 24.34 15.73 8.81
N GLY A 179 25.26 16.15 9.67
CA GLY A 179 25.00 17.23 10.63
C GLY A 179 25.04 16.81 12.10
N ALA A 180 25.81 15.78 12.45
CA ALA A 180 26.09 15.47 13.86
C ALA A 180 26.65 16.68 14.62
N GLN A 181 27.44 17.49 13.92
CA GLN A 181 28.03 18.74 14.41
C GLN A 181 27.00 19.81 14.81
N ASP A 182 25.78 19.74 14.27
CA ASP A 182 24.68 20.68 14.54
C ASP A 182 23.68 20.19 15.59
N VAL A 183 23.86 18.96 16.10
CA VAL A 183 23.07 18.44 17.21
C VAL A 183 23.32 19.31 18.44
N VAL A 184 22.23 19.78 19.05
CA VAL A 184 22.27 20.61 20.26
C VAL A 184 22.19 19.70 21.48
N VAL A 185 23.20 19.77 22.33
CA VAL A 185 23.29 19.07 23.61
C VAL A 185 23.16 20.10 24.73
N TRP A 186 22.38 19.77 25.75
CA TRP A 186 22.17 20.65 26.90
C TRP A 186 23.25 20.40 27.95
N PHE A 187 24.09 21.40 28.21
CA PHE A 187 25.05 21.36 29.32
C PHE A 187 24.62 22.37 30.38
N GLY A 188 24.06 21.84 31.48
CA GLY A 188 23.39 22.65 32.49
C GLY A 188 22.14 23.32 31.93
N ASN A 189 22.06 24.64 32.01
CA ASN A 189 20.90 25.43 31.57
C ASN A 189 21.11 26.14 30.22
N LYS A 190 22.16 25.80 29.47
CA LYS A 190 22.48 26.41 28.18
C LYS A 190 22.55 25.36 27.08
N PRO A 191 21.85 25.55 25.94
CA PRO A 191 22.02 24.70 24.77
C PRO A 191 23.39 24.98 24.12
N MET A 192 24.14 23.93 23.80
CA MET A 192 25.43 24.00 23.10
C MET A 192 25.46 23.00 21.95
N LYS A 193 26.02 23.38 20.80
CA LYS A 193 26.19 22.44 19.68
C LYS A 193 27.36 21.49 19.93
N VAL A 194 27.28 20.27 19.40
CA VAL A 194 28.40 19.30 19.43
C VAL A 194 29.66 19.88 18.77
N SER A 195 29.52 20.64 17.67
CA SER A 195 30.63 21.38 17.05
C SER A 195 31.32 22.35 18.02
N GLN A 196 30.55 23.12 18.78
CA GLN A 196 31.08 24.08 19.75
C GLN A 196 31.76 23.38 20.92
N LEU A 197 31.17 22.29 21.41
CA LEU A 197 31.76 21.47 22.47
C LEU A 197 33.10 20.88 22.04
N LEU A 198 33.16 20.26 20.86
CA LEU A 198 34.39 19.73 20.31
C LEU A 198 35.45 20.82 20.18
N GLN A 199 35.08 22.01 19.68
CA GLN A 199 36.01 23.15 19.60
C GLN A 199 36.58 23.55 20.96
N MET A 200 35.77 23.54 22.03
CA MET A 200 36.26 23.80 23.38
C MET A 200 37.23 22.72 23.85
N VAL A 201 36.89 21.45 23.67
CA VAL A 201 37.75 20.31 24.08
C VAL A 201 39.06 20.30 23.29
N ALA A 202 39.01 20.51 21.98
CA ALA A 202 40.20 20.53 21.14
C ALA A 202 41.16 21.67 21.51
N LYS A 203 40.63 22.81 21.96
CA LYS A 203 41.43 23.94 22.43
C LYS A 203 42.14 23.64 23.74
N GLU A 204 41.52 22.89 24.65
CA GLU A 204 42.11 22.47 25.92
C GLU A 204 43.30 21.51 25.72
N PHE A 205 43.23 20.65 24.71
CA PHE A 205 44.26 19.66 24.39
C PHE A 205 45.24 20.11 23.28
N GLU A 206 45.26 21.39 22.91
CA GLU A 206 46.10 21.98 21.85
C GLU A 206 46.08 21.20 20.51
N VAL A 207 44.91 20.67 20.14
CA VAL A 207 44.77 19.82 18.95
C VAL A 207 44.87 20.65 17.67
N LYS A 208 45.68 20.19 16.71
CA LYS A 208 45.82 20.83 15.39
C LYS A 208 44.48 20.85 14.63
N PRO A 209 44.16 21.92 13.87
CA PRO A 209 42.88 22.08 13.19
C PRO A 209 42.56 20.98 12.16
N GLY A 210 43.58 20.34 11.58
CA GLY A 210 43.39 19.19 10.70
C GLY A 210 42.83 17.95 11.41
N GLN A 211 43.16 17.73 12.68
CA GLN A 211 42.64 16.60 13.46
C GLN A 211 41.21 16.82 13.97
N MET A 212 40.82 18.08 14.18
CA MET A 212 39.43 18.42 14.49
C MET A 212 38.48 18.01 13.37
N HIS A 213 38.85 18.29 12.11
CA HIS A 213 38.00 17.95 10.98
C HIS A 213 37.85 16.43 10.79
N SER A 214 38.92 15.66 11.04
CA SER A 214 38.84 14.19 11.04
C SER A 214 37.97 13.64 12.18
N LEU A 215 37.95 14.29 13.37
CA LEU A 215 37.09 13.89 14.48
C LEU A 215 35.61 14.16 14.18
N LEU A 216 35.29 15.31 13.58
CA LEU A 216 33.92 15.64 13.16
C LEU A 216 33.41 14.66 12.09
N HIS A 217 34.25 14.33 11.10
CA HIS A 217 33.90 13.34 10.09
C HIS A 217 33.72 11.93 10.70
N GLY A 218 34.61 11.54 11.62
CA GLY A 218 34.48 10.27 12.34
C GLY A 218 33.21 10.17 13.17
N LEU A 219 32.71 11.28 13.72
CA LEU A 219 31.44 11.36 14.43
C LEU A 219 30.22 11.17 13.52
N ASP A 220 30.21 11.81 12.35
CA ASP A 220 29.16 11.58 11.34
C ASP A 220 29.16 10.10 10.90
N ASP A 221 30.33 9.49 10.70
CA ASP A 221 30.45 8.08 10.33
C ASP A 221 29.98 7.14 11.46
N LEU A 222 30.33 7.42 12.73
CA LEU A 222 29.86 6.64 13.88
C LEU A 222 28.34 6.72 14.08
N LEU A 223 27.75 7.89 13.86
CA LEU A 223 26.29 8.06 13.95
C LEU A 223 25.58 7.37 12.79
N GLN A 224 26.19 7.36 11.61
CA GLN A 224 25.68 6.60 10.48
C GLN A 224 25.71 5.10 10.77
N GLU A 225 26.80 4.58 11.32
CA GLU A 225 26.92 3.17 11.73
C GLU A 225 25.88 2.82 12.81
N ALA A 226 25.73 3.68 13.83
CA ALA A 226 24.75 3.48 14.89
C ALA A 226 23.30 3.51 14.36
N ALA A 227 22.99 4.40 13.42
CA ALA A 227 21.67 4.46 12.79
C ALA A 227 21.37 3.19 11.98
N ILE A 228 22.36 2.70 11.22
CA ILE A 228 22.27 1.43 10.48
C ILE A 228 22.07 0.25 11.45
N GLU A 229 22.79 0.21 12.57
CA GLU A 229 22.68 -0.86 13.55
C GLU A 229 21.31 -0.87 14.25
N ILE A 230 20.74 0.30 14.57
CA ILE A 230 19.38 0.40 15.12
C ILE A 230 18.36 -0.13 14.10
N GLU A 231 18.53 0.22 12.82
CA GLU A 231 17.64 -0.25 11.75
C GLU A 231 17.78 -1.77 11.52
N ARG A 232 19.01 -2.28 11.50
CA ARG A 232 19.32 -3.71 11.44
C ARG A 232 18.67 -4.45 12.61
N LYS A 233 18.83 -3.95 13.84
CA LYS A 233 18.26 -4.55 15.05
C LYS A 233 16.73 -4.62 14.98
N SER A 234 16.08 -3.55 14.52
CA SER A 234 14.63 -3.51 14.28
C SER A 234 14.16 -4.55 13.25
N SER A 235 14.97 -4.83 12.22
CA SER A 235 14.66 -5.86 11.22
C SER A 235 14.87 -7.29 11.76
N THR A 236 15.94 -7.55 12.51
CA THR A 236 16.17 -8.85 13.16
C THR A 236 15.16 -9.16 14.25
N ASP A 237 14.62 -8.18 14.99
CA ASP A 237 13.52 -8.39 15.95
C ASP A 237 12.21 -8.72 15.24
N THR A 238 12.07 -8.29 13.98
CA THR A 238 10.94 -8.66 13.12
C THR A 238 11.07 -10.10 12.62
N ASP A 239 12.30 -10.55 12.29
CA ASP A 239 12.58 -11.88 11.74
C ASP A 239 12.78 -12.97 12.80
N SER A 240 13.37 -12.67 13.96
CA SER A 240 13.52 -13.63 15.07
C SER A 240 12.17 -13.97 15.70
N ASN A 241 11.24 -13.01 15.74
CA ASN A 241 9.82 -13.30 16.01
C ASN A 241 9.15 -14.16 14.93
N ALA A 242 9.66 -14.18 13.70
CA ALA A 242 9.16 -15.02 12.60
C ALA A 242 9.80 -16.44 12.59
N SER A 243 11.03 -16.59 13.07
CA SER A 243 11.71 -17.90 13.16
C SER A 243 11.36 -18.68 14.43
N ALA A 244 11.17 -18.02 15.58
CA ALA A 244 10.72 -18.68 16.81
C ALA A 244 9.33 -19.34 16.61
N THR A 245 8.47 -18.74 15.80
CA THR A 245 7.16 -19.31 15.42
C THR A 245 7.24 -20.51 14.47
N THR A 246 8.40 -20.80 13.86
CA THR A 246 8.56 -21.95 12.97
C THR A 246 9.07 -23.20 13.73
N ILE A 247 9.70 -23.04 14.89
CA ILE A 247 10.32 -24.14 15.64
C ILE A 247 9.40 -24.72 16.72
N GLU A 248 8.49 -23.93 17.30
CA GLU A 248 7.48 -24.45 18.25
C GLU A 248 6.24 -25.07 17.58
N GLY A 249 6.22 -25.15 16.24
CA GLY A 249 5.10 -25.68 15.45
C GLY A 249 5.35 -27.06 14.80
N ALA A 250 6.38 -27.79 15.24
CA ALA A 250 6.65 -29.18 14.84
C ALA A 250 6.29 -30.15 15.97
#